data_AF-A0A962L7D1-F1
#
_entry.id   AF-A0A962L7D1-F1
#
_cell.length_a   1.000
_cell.length_b   1.000
_cell.length_c   1.000
_cell.angle_alpha   90.00
_cell.angle_beta   90.00
_cell.angle_gamma   90.00
#
_symmetry.space_group_name_H-M   'P 1'
#
loop_
_entity.id
_entity.type
_entity.pdbx_description
1 polymer ?
#
loop_
_entity_poly.entity_id
_entity_poly.type
_entity_poly.pdbx_seq_one_letter_code
_entity_poly.pdbx_strand_id
1 'polypeptide(L)'
;MARGPRRALVETLLSNPRLPAYIANLDSRTLARLVDEVGKEDAGELMALVTPSQMRELVETDLWQLNEAREEVFDPERLFEWVAIWREQGGSFMAEKLAGLGEEIVSRALVPYIVVVDMEEIGIAGAFESYGHHAVMPQSEDNWPEVQDLLVELWSGEPEFAERVLARLCAHRSIGVDGISLTNDDDLLDRDVSWTRQDERQRKGYVTPLDSTLFLGTAREASIDDLLIRAVYDDGSRRYLRRLQAEREQPPTDGKDRATTSTDPHLETRGDEVPARDEVWDELDSLLESRHILVRAPVQARLAGPAGPTQNRLRKLLAALASDSPLVCQARLDEIVYLSNVLVSGTDVQGGRFVEEEAAKAVYATCNLGIDFCLVEEPFDSEDAMVDSFLREEPGLVKAFEIGYHLIGQLPAKAIAALAREVTGPSGRRLLRGHPWVQEQLGRALGQAGLTQGGQLTSIAGLADLFETLALVFDHQDCTRLRILCDPYPCFPRSLEADAAASLRVDTRKRYIEDTSDLRRLLGWLDALVLQ
;
A
#
# COMPACT_ATOMS: atom_id res chain seq x y z
N MET A 1 18.84 -25.51 -24.63
CA MET A 1 18.43 -24.97 -23.32
C MET A 1 17.90 -23.57 -23.58
N ALA A 2 16.58 -23.39 -23.48
CA ALA A 2 15.91 -22.15 -23.83
C ALA A 2 16.24 -21.07 -22.79
N ARG A 3 16.82 -19.95 -23.22
CA ARG A 3 17.04 -18.76 -22.38
C ARG A 3 15.66 -18.24 -21.97
N GLY A 4 15.41 -18.10 -20.68
CA GLY A 4 14.10 -17.68 -20.16
C GLY A 4 13.74 -16.23 -20.55
N PRO A 5 12.45 -15.89 -20.59
CA PRO A 5 11.96 -14.56 -20.98
C PRO A 5 12.42 -13.41 -20.07
N ARG A 6 12.85 -13.69 -18.83
CA ARG A 6 13.33 -12.70 -17.84
C ARG A 6 14.70 -12.12 -18.19
N ARG A 7 15.67 -12.98 -18.49
CA ARG A 7 17.04 -12.57 -18.86
C ARG A 7 17.11 -11.81 -20.19
N ALA A 8 16.19 -12.09 -21.11
CA ALA A 8 16.07 -11.33 -22.36
C ALA A 8 15.62 -9.88 -22.13
N LEU A 9 14.83 -9.60 -21.08
CA LEU A 9 14.42 -8.24 -20.71
C LEU A 9 15.61 -7.45 -20.17
N VAL A 10 16.37 -8.04 -19.26
CA VAL A 10 17.60 -7.45 -18.71
C VAL A 10 18.63 -7.18 -19.80
N GLU A 11 18.89 -8.15 -20.68
CA GLU A 11 19.78 -7.96 -21.84
C GLU A 11 19.29 -6.84 -22.77
N THR A 12 17.98 -6.71 -22.99
CA THR A 12 17.40 -5.64 -23.84
C THR A 12 17.51 -4.27 -23.18
N LEU A 13 17.27 -4.18 -21.87
CA LEU A 13 17.39 -2.95 -21.11
C LEU A 13 18.84 -2.48 -21.03
N LEU A 14 19.77 -3.37 -20.65
CA LEU A 14 21.20 -3.06 -20.49
C LEU A 14 21.91 -2.78 -21.83
N SER A 15 21.37 -3.26 -22.94
CA SER A 15 21.85 -2.90 -24.27
C SER A 15 21.58 -1.44 -24.65
N ASN A 16 20.75 -0.71 -23.87
CA ASN A 16 20.46 0.69 -24.12
C ASN A 16 21.46 1.61 -23.38
N PRO A 17 22.30 2.38 -24.10
CA PRO A 17 23.32 3.24 -23.48
C PRO A 17 22.75 4.39 -22.64
N ARG A 18 21.45 4.69 -22.73
CA ARG A 18 20.77 5.73 -21.94
C ARG A 18 20.03 5.19 -20.71
N LEU A 19 20.07 3.87 -20.48
CA LEU A 19 19.41 3.22 -19.34
C LEU A 19 19.79 3.83 -17.97
N PRO A 20 21.05 4.22 -17.69
CA PRO A 20 21.40 4.79 -16.38
C PRO A 20 20.67 6.10 -16.09
N ALA A 21 20.59 6.99 -17.08
CA ALA A 21 19.83 8.24 -16.97
C ALA A 21 18.32 7.95 -16.83
N TYR A 22 17.84 6.86 -17.43
CA TYR A 22 16.44 6.47 -17.35
C TYR A 22 16.05 5.97 -15.97
N ILE A 23 16.81 5.02 -15.45
CA ILE A 23 16.60 4.46 -14.11
C ILE A 23 16.71 5.55 -13.04
N ALA A 24 17.65 6.49 -13.17
CA ALA A 24 17.79 7.61 -12.23
C ALA A 24 16.55 8.51 -12.14
N ASN A 25 15.68 8.52 -13.16
CA ASN A 25 14.45 9.31 -13.19
C ASN A 25 13.17 8.51 -12.91
N LEU A 26 13.28 7.19 -12.73
CA LEU A 26 12.13 6.35 -12.39
C LEU A 26 11.69 6.57 -10.94
N ASP A 27 10.39 6.51 -10.70
CA ASP A 27 9.89 6.44 -9.32
C ASP A 27 10.22 5.07 -8.70
N SER A 28 10.39 5.06 -7.38
CA SER A 28 10.80 3.88 -6.62
C SER A 28 9.81 2.71 -6.71
N ARG A 29 8.52 2.96 -7.01
CA ARG A 29 7.50 1.92 -7.16
C ARG A 29 7.57 1.25 -8.52
N THR A 30 7.79 2.01 -9.59
CA THR A 30 8.09 1.46 -10.92
C THR A 30 9.36 0.65 -10.88
N LEU A 31 10.38 1.11 -10.15
CA LEU A 31 11.62 0.37 -9.95
C LEU A 31 11.38 -0.96 -9.21
N ALA A 32 10.55 -0.96 -8.16
CA ALA A 32 10.17 -2.19 -7.46
C ALA A 32 9.47 -3.20 -8.37
N ARG A 33 8.51 -2.75 -9.18
CA ARG A 33 7.85 -3.62 -10.18
C ARG A 33 8.81 -4.14 -11.23
N LEU A 34 9.79 -3.33 -11.63
CA LEU A 34 10.83 -3.76 -12.57
C LEU A 34 11.69 -4.86 -11.95
N VAL A 35 12.08 -4.71 -10.69
CA VAL A 35 12.83 -5.72 -9.93
C VAL A 35 12.01 -7.00 -9.75
N ASP A 36 10.72 -6.91 -9.43
CA ASP A 36 9.85 -8.09 -9.29
C ASP A 36 9.69 -8.86 -10.61
N GLU A 37 9.54 -8.15 -11.73
CA GLU A 37 9.42 -8.76 -13.07
C GLU A 37 10.73 -9.40 -13.55
N VAL A 38 11.87 -8.77 -13.23
CA VAL A 38 13.21 -9.28 -13.53
C VAL A 38 13.57 -10.46 -12.62
N GLY A 39 13.17 -10.40 -11.35
CA GLY A 39 13.59 -11.29 -10.28
C GLY A 39 14.80 -10.71 -9.52
N LYS A 40 14.79 -10.84 -8.19
CA LYS A 40 15.83 -10.26 -7.31
C LYS A 40 17.25 -10.74 -7.68
N GLU A 41 17.40 -12.02 -8.03
CA GLU A 41 18.68 -12.63 -8.44
C GLU A 41 19.31 -11.92 -9.67
N ASP A 42 18.50 -11.52 -10.64
CA ASP A 42 18.96 -10.86 -11.87
C ASP A 42 18.99 -9.32 -11.74
N ALA A 43 18.57 -8.76 -10.60
CA ALA A 43 18.46 -7.32 -10.38
C ALA A 43 19.79 -6.65 -10.00
N GLY A 44 20.86 -7.40 -9.71
CA GLY A 44 22.15 -6.86 -9.26
C GLY A 44 22.74 -5.81 -10.21
N GLU A 45 22.64 -6.03 -11.52
CA GLU A 45 23.11 -5.06 -12.55
C GLU A 45 22.24 -3.80 -12.61
N LEU A 46 20.94 -3.91 -12.31
CA LEU A 46 20.06 -2.75 -12.18
C LEU A 46 20.41 -1.94 -10.93
N MET A 47 20.72 -2.59 -9.81
CA MET A 47 21.07 -1.93 -8.54
C MET A 47 22.34 -1.08 -8.64
N ALA A 48 23.21 -1.35 -9.60
CA ALA A 48 24.38 -0.51 -9.89
C ALA A 48 23.99 0.85 -10.52
N LEU A 49 22.82 0.93 -11.17
CA LEU A 49 22.35 2.11 -11.89
C LEU A 49 21.37 2.98 -11.07
N VAL A 50 20.90 2.48 -9.94
CA VAL A 50 19.91 3.12 -9.08
C VAL A 50 20.59 4.14 -8.15
N THR A 51 19.97 5.30 -7.96
CA THR A 51 20.47 6.32 -7.01
C THR A 51 20.35 5.82 -5.56
N PRO A 52 21.19 6.31 -4.61
CA PRO A 52 21.11 5.86 -3.22
C PRO A 52 19.72 6.02 -2.58
N SER A 53 19.00 7.10 -2.89
CA SER A 53 17.65 7.34 -2.40
C SER A 53 16.62 6.36 -2.96
N GLN A 54 16.67 6.08 -4.26
CA GLN A 54 15.78 5.08 -4.88
C GLN A 54 16.08 3.66 -4.38
N MET A 55 17.35 3.32 -4.20
CA MET A 55 17.77 2.02 -3.66
C MET A 55 17.22 1.83 -2.25
N ARG A 56 17.38 2.85 -1.40
CA ARG A 56 16.83 2.82 -0.04
C ARG A 56 15.33 2.64 -0.04
N GLU A 57 14.58 3.40 -0.85
CA GLU A 57 13.12 3.28 -0.91
C GLU A 57 12.65 1.91 -1.44
N LEU A 58 13.37 1.35 -2.42
CA LEU A 58 13.11 0.03 -2.97
C LEU A 58 13.28 -1.04 -1.89
N VAL A 59 14.45 -1.06 -1.24
CA VAL A 59 14.78 -2.06 -0.22
C VAL A 59 13.87 -1.89 1.00
N GLU A 60 13.63 -0.67 1.48
CA GLU A 60 12.66 -0.40 2.56
C GLU A 60 11.24 -0.85 2.22
N THR A 61 10.84 -0.87 0.95
CA THR A 61 9.53 -1.40 0.57
C THR A 61 9.47 -2.92 0.69
N ASP A 62 10.58 -3.60 0.41
CA ASP A 62 10.68 -5.06 0.51
C ASP A 62 10.88 -5.55 1.96
N LEU A 63 11.64 -4.82 2.77
CA LEU A 63 11.91 -5.17 4.18
C LEU A 63 10.67 -5.09 5.08
N TRP A 64 9.66 -4.30 4.72
CA TRP A 64 8.48 -4.07 5.56
C TRP A 64 7.26 -4.78 4.98
N GLN A 65 6.83 -5.86 5.65
CA GLN A 65 5.68 -6.67 5.23
C GLN A 65 4.48 -6.42 6.14
N LEU A 66 3.26 -6.57 5.62
CA LEU A 66 2.08 -6.59 6.49
C LEU A 66 1.93 -7.98 7.10
N ASN A 67 1.78 -8.04 8.42
CA ASN A 67 1.36 -9.27 9.09
C ASN A 67 -0.15 -9.51 8.93
N GLU A 68 -0.67 -10.62 9.46
CA GLU A 68 -2.10 -10.96 9.43
C GLU A 68 -2.99 -9.88 10.10
N ALA A 69 -2.45 -9.18 11.09
CA ALA A 69 -3.10 -8.08 11.79
C ALA A 69 -3.02 -6.74 11.03
N ARG A 70 -2.42 -6.73 9.82
CA ARG A 70 -2.17 -5.53 9.01
C ARG A 70 -1.30 -4.48 9.67
N GLU A 71 -0.39 -4.92 10.53
CA GLU A 71 0.70 -4.10 11.03
C GLU A 71 1.92 -4.32 10.13
N GLU A 72 2.62 -3.24 9.79
CA GLU A 72 3.88 -3.34 9.06
C GLU A 72 4.96 -3.85 10.02
N VAL A 73 5.54 -5.00 9.70
CA VAL A 73 6.61 -5.66 10.46
C VAL A 73 7.89 -5.65 9.64
N PHE A 74 9.00 -5.32 10.28
CA PHE A 74 10.34 -5.37 9.70
C PHE A 74 10.83 -6.83 9.61
N ASP A 75 11.15 -7.28 8.41
CA ASP A 75 11.68 -8.61 8.12
C ASP A 75 13.19 -8.54 7.83
N PRO A 76 14.05 -8.94 8.79
CA PRO A 76 15.49 -8.85 8.63
C PRO A 76 16.06 -9.88 7.65
N GLU A 77 15.40 -11.03 7.43
CA GLU A 77 15.87 -12.08 6.52
C GLU A 77 15.91 -11.56 5.07
N ARG A 78 14.94 -10.71 4.70
CA ARG A 78 14.92 -10.06 3.38
C ARG A 78 16.12 -9.15 3.14
N LEU A 79 16.71 -8.56 4.18
CA LEU A 79 17.95 -7.80 4.00
C LEU A 79 19.09 -8.73 3.59
N PHE A 80 19.16 -9.94 4.17
CA PHE A 80 20.19 -10.92 3.83
C PHE A 80 20.04 -11.45 2.40
N GLU A 81 18.81 -11.53 1.87
CA GLU A 81 18.59 -11.79 0.43
C GLU A 81 19.26 -10.71 -0.44
N TRP A 82 19.08 -9.43 -0.10
CA TRP A 82 19.71 -8.31 -0.81
C TRP A 82 21.24 -8.31 -0.68
N VAL A 83 21.75 -8.58 0.53
CA VAL A 83 23.18 -8.73 0.80
C VAL A 83 23.80 -9.82 -0.07
N ALA A 84 23.13 -10.97 -0.20
CA ALA A 84 23.60 -12.06 -1.03
C ALA A 84 23.74 -11.61 -2.50
N ILE A 85 22.75 -10.89 -3.03
CA ILE A 85 22.76 -10.35 -4.40
C ILE A 85 23.89 -9.32 -4.58
N TRP A 86 24.10 -8.42 -3.62
CA TRP A 86 25.16 -7.41 -3.71
C TRP A 86 26.54 -8.02 -3.59
N ARG A 87 26.70 -9.07 -2.78
CA ARG A 87 27.97 -9.78 -2.62
C ARG A 87 28.41 -10.47 -3.91
N GLU A 88 27.49 -10.91 -4.77
CA GLU A 88 27.83 -11.43 -6.11
C GLU A 88 28.52 -10.38 -6.99
N GLN A 89 28.25 -9.09 -6.77
CA GLN A 89 28.91 -7.97 -7.45
C GLN A 89 30.21 -7.52 -6.76
N GLY A 90 30.48 -8.03 -5.56
CA GLY A 90 31.70 -7.78 -4.77
C GLY A 90 31.42 -7.17 -3.39
N GLY A 91 32.30 -7.45 -2.43
CA GLY A 91 32.15 -7.00 -1.04
C GLY A 91 32.18 -5.48 -0.85
N SER A 92 32.99 -4.77 -1.64
CA SER A 92 33.01 -3.30 -1.65
C SER A 92 31.70 -2.69 -2.16
N PHE A 93 31.06 -3.30 -3.16
CA PHE A 93 29.75 -2.87 -3.64
C PHE A 93 28.68 -3.09 -2.58
N MET A 94 28.69 -4.25 -1.90
CA MET A 94 27.80 -4.53 -0.78
C MET A 94 27.97 -3.52 0.37
N ALA A 95 29.20 -3.19 0.76
CA ALA A 95 29.47 -2.21 1.80
C ALA A 95 28.92 -0.81 1.45
N GLU A 96 29.15 -0.34 0.22
CA GLU A 96 28.59 0.92 -0.29
C GLU A 96 27.06 0.93 -0.24
N LYS A 97 26.40 -0.16 -0.66
CA LYS A 97 24.94 -0.25 -0.63
C LYS A 97 24.37 -0.31 0.79
N LEU A 98 25.01 -1.04 1.71
CA LEU A 98 24.63 -1.06 3.13
C LEU A 98 24.78 0.33 3.77
N ALA A 99 25.86 1.04 3.47
CA ALA A 99 26.05 2.42 3.92
C ALA A 99 24.94 3.34 3.38
N GLY A 100 24.53 3.15 2.12
CA GLY A 100 23.43 3.89 1.48
C GLY A 100 22.05 3.64 2.09
N LEU A 101 21.79 2.46 2.69
CA LEU A 101 20.56 2.20 3.43
C LEU A 101 20.49 3.03 4.72
N GLY A 102 21.64 3.30 5.32
CA GLY A 102 21.77 4.04 6.56
C GLY A 102 21.81 3.15 7.79
N GLU A 103 22.30 3.74 8.88
CA GLU A 103 22.64 3.03 10.11
C GLU A 103 21.43 2.39 10.79
N GLU A 104 20.25 3.01 10.69
CA GLU A 104 19.04 2.54 11.39
C GLU A 104 18.56 1.18 10.87
N ILE A 105 18.50 1.01 9.55
CA ILE A 105 18.04 -0.23 8.91
C ILE A 105 19.04 -1.36 9.16
N VAL A 106 20.33 -1.07 8.96
CA VAL A 106 21.39 -2.07 9.13
C VAL A 106 21.48 -2.50 10.59
N SER A 107 21.42 -1.56 11.53
CA SER A 107 21.40 -1.90 12.96
C SER A 107 20.19 -2.77 13.29
N ARG A 108 18.97 -2.37 12.89
CA ARG A 108 17.74 -3.14 13.15
C ARG A 108 17.81 -4.56 12.61
N ALA A 109 18.37 -4.76 11.42
CA ALA A 109 18.50 -6.07 10.80
C ALA A 109 19.52 -6.99 11.50
N LEU A 110 20.56 -6.42 12.12
CA LEU A 110 21.59 -7.17 12.83
C LEU A 110 21.19 -7.56 14.26
N VAL A 111 20.25 -6.82 14.89
CA VAL A 111 19.75 -7.08 16.25
C VAL A 111 19.42 -8.55 16.53
N PRO A 112 18.67 -9.30 15.69
CA PRO A 112 18.34 -10.68 16.00
C PRO A 112 19.51 -11.66 15.86
N TYR A 113 20.62 -11.26 15.22
CA TYR A 113 21.73 -12.17 14.91
C TYR A 113 22.97 -11.95 15.77
N ILE A 114 23.21 -10.74 16.28
CA ILE A 114 24.44 -10.43 17.02
C ILE A 114 24.19 -9.69 18.33
N VAL A 115 25.15 -9.80 19.24
CA VAL A 115 25.27 -8.99 20.44
C VAL A 115 26.57 -8.22 20.34
N VAL A 116 26.51 -6.91 20.55
CA VAL A 116 27.66 -6.02 20.52
C VAL A 116 27.90 -5.47 21.93
N VAL A 117 29.15 -5.47 22.35
CA VAL A 117 29.58 -5.05 23.69
C VAL A 117 30.80 -4.16 23.56
N ASP A 118 30.88 -3.11 24.39
CA ASP A 118 32.09 -2.32 24.57
C ASP A 118 33.17 -3.14 25.29
N MET A 119 34.34 -3.27 24.67
CA MET A 119 35.47 -4.00 25.26
C MET A 119 36.05 -3.34 26.51
N GLU A 120 35.80 -2.05 26.74
CA GLU A 120 36.19 -1.38 27.99
C GLU A 120 35.31 -1.80 29.17
N GLU A 121 34.06 -2.21 28.93
CA GLU A 121 33.10 -2.59 29.98
C GLU A 121 33.22 -4.06 30.40
N ILE A 122 33.51 -4.96 29.46
CA ILE A 122 33.57 -6.41 29.72
C ILE A 122 35.01 -6.90 29.53
N GLY A 123 35.74 -7.01 30.64
CA GLY A 123 37.10 -7.55 30.66
C GLY A 123 37.24 -8.82 29.80
N ILE A 124 38.17 -8.76 28.84
CA ILE A 124 38.33 -9.67 27.69
C ILE A 124 38.44 -11.14 28.14
N ALA A 125 37.35 -11.90 28.11
CA ALA A 125 37.38 -13.35 28.32
C ALA A 125 36.26 -14.07 27.56
N GLY A 126 36.52 -14.44 26.29
CA GLY A 126 35.60 -15.19 25.43
C GLY A 126 36.04 -15.14 23.96
N ALA A 127 35.55 -16.07 23.14
CA ALA A 127 35.78 -16.08 21.69
C ALA A 127 34.93 -14.98 21.05
N PHE A 128 35.45 -13.75 21.04
CA PHE A 128 34.83 -12.59 20.43
C PHE A 128 35.53 -12.30 19.10
N GLU A 129 34.76 -11.89 18.10
CA GLU A 129 35.34 -11.11 17.02
C GLU A 129 35.38 -9.64 17.43
N SER A 130 36.55 -9.03 17.29
CA SER A 130 36.79 -7.65 17.70
C SER A 130 36.81 -6.73 16.49
N TYR A 131 35.99 -5.68 16.53
CA TYR A 131 35.89 -4.63 15.53
C TYR A 131 36.08 -3.28 16.22
N GLY A 132 37.29 -2.73 16.14
CA GLY A 132 37.64 -1.48 16.84
C GLY A 132 37.56 -1.64 18.36
N HIS A 133 36.66 -0.88 18.99
CA HIS A 133 36.39 -0.93 20.44
C HIS A 133 35.25 -1.89 20.83
N HIS A 134 34.62 -2.53 19.85
CA HIS A 134 33.46 -3.37 20.05
C HIS A 134 33.81 -4.86 19.89
N ALA A 135 33.27 -5.68 20.78
CA ALA A 135 33.26 -7.13 20.67
C ALA A 135 31.89 -7.59 20.17
N VAL A 136 31.88 -8.47 19.16
CA VAL A 136 30.66 -9.03 18.57
C VAL A 136 30.55 -10.51 18.90
N MET A 137 29.34 -10.93 19.28
CA MET A 137 28.97 -12.32 19.56
C MET A 137 27.76 -12.74 18.72
N PRO A 138 27.72 -13.96 18.17
CA PRO A 138 26.49 -14.50 17.60
C PRO A 138 25.42 -14.74 18.66
N GLN A 139 24.16 -14.45 18.33
CA GLN A 139 22.98 -14.91 19.08
C GLN A 139 22.57 -16.34 18.69
N SER A 140 22.83 -16.74 17.44
CA SER A 140 22.67 -18.09 16.92
C SER A 140 23.88 -18.48 16.09
N GLU A 141 24.34 -19.73 16.22
CA GLU A 141 25.44 -20.26 15.40
C GLU A 141 25.04 -20.49 13.94
N ASP A 142 23.73 -20.65 13.66
CA ASP A 142 23.25 -21.06 12.34
C ASP A 142 23.48 -20.00 11.26
N ASN A 143 23.32 -18.71 11.60
CA ASN A 143 23.45 -17.58 10.67
C ASN A 143 24.75 -16.79 10.87
N TRP A 144 25.61 -17.26 11.77
CA TRP A 144 26.84 -16.54 12.12
C TRP A 144 27.81 -16.39 10.93
N PRO A 145 28.04 -17.42 10.08
CA PRO A 145 28.95 -17.27 8.94
C PRO A 145 28.53 -16.15 7.97
N GLU A 146 27.23 -16.03 7.64
CA GLU A 146 26.76 -14.96 6.74
C GLU A 146 26.93 -13.57 7.36
N VAL A 147 26.66 -13.45 8.66
CA VAL A 147 26.78 -12.17 9.38
C VAL A 147 28.24 -11.79 9.58
N GLN A 148 29.10 -12.76 9.88
CA GLN A 148 30.54 -12.56 9.99
C GLN A 148 31.12 -12.06 8.66
N ASP A 149 30.79 -12.71 7.55
CA ASP A 149 31.20 -12.28 6.21
C ASP A 149 30.73 -10.85 5.92
N LEU A 150 29.47 -10.52 6.24
CA LEU A 150 28.93 -9.17 6.09
C LEU A 150 29.72 -8.14 6.90
N LEU A 151 30.03 -8.43 8.17
CA LEU A 151 30.76 -7.52 9.05
C LEU A 151 32.21 -7.32 8.60
N VAL A 152 32.88 -8.38 8.15
CA VAL A 152 34.26 -8.30 7.61
C VAL A 152 34.29 -7.40 6.37
N GLU A 153 33.39 -7.63 5.43
CA GLU A 153 33.33 -6.85 4.19
C GLU A 153 32.93 -5.39 4.47
N LEU A 154 31.94 -5.17 5.34
CA LEU A 154 31.52 -3.81 5.75
C LEU A 154 32.65 -3.06 6.47
N TRP A 155 33.37 -3.73 7.37
CA TRP A 155 34.51 -3.14 8.07
C TRP A 155 35.67 -2.80 7.12
N SER A 156 35.87 -3.62 6.09
CA SER A 156 36.93 -3.39 5.11
C SER A 156 36.61 -2.25 4.13
N GLY A 157 35.33 -2.11 3.73
CA GLY A 157 34.88 -1.12 2.76
C GLY A 157 34.51 0.24 3.38
N GLU A 158 33.75 0.21 4.47
CA GLU A 158 33.13 1.38 5.12
C GLU A 158 33.34 1.34 6.65
N PRO A 159 34.59 1.42 7.15
CA PRO A 159 34.91 1.19 8.57
C PRO A 159 34.21 2.17 9.51
N GLU A 160 34.12 3.45 9.15
CA GLU A 160 33.46 4.47 9.99
C GLU A 160 31.96 4.20 10.12
N PHE A 161 31.31 3.72 9.05
CA PHE A 161 29.90 3.34 9.09
C PHE A 161 29.69 2.09 9.93
N ALA A 162 30.54 1.08 9.76
CA ALA A 162 30.52 -0.14 10.57
C ALA A 162 30.65 0.18 12.07
N GLU A 163 31.58 1.09 12.43
CA GLU A 163 31.76 1.52 13.81
C GLU A 163 30.50 2.21 14.37
N ARG A 164 29.84 3.09 13.61
CA ARG A 164 28.59 3.74 14.05
C ARG A 164 27.44 2.75 14.23
N VAL A 165 27.31 1.76 13.35
CA VAL A 165 26.32 0.68 13.48
C VAL A 165 26.58 -0.14 14.76
N LEU A 166 27.83 -0.56 14.98
CA LEU A 166 28.21 -1.32 16.18
C LEU A 166 28.01 -0.50 17.47
N ALA A 167 28.36 0.79 17.46
CA ALA A 167 28.13 1.68 18.58
C ALA A 167 26.64 1.82 18.91
N ARG A 168 25.77 1.92 17.90
CA ARG A 168 24.32 1.96 18.09
C ARG A 168 23.79 0.67 18.70
N LEU A 169 24.25 -0.49 18.21
CA LEU A 169 23.88 -1.80 18.76
C LEU A 169 24.34 -1.97 20.22
N CYS A 170 25.52 -1.47 20.55
CA CYS A 170 26.05 -1.48 21.92
C CYS A 170 25.22 -0.59 22.84
N ALA A 171 24.95 0.66 22.43
CA ALA A 171 24.17 1.62 23.22
C ALA A 171 22.74 1.13 23.51
N HIS A 172 22.15 0.39 22.57
CA HIS A 172 20.80 -0.17 22.74
C HIS A 172 20.73 -1.23 23.85
N ARG A 173 21.83 -1.92 24.14
CA ARG A 173 21.87 -2.97 25.19
C ARG A 173 22.50 -2.50 26.50
N SER A 174 23.39 -1.52 26.52
CA SER A 174 23.97 -1.00 27.78
C SER A 174 22.93 -0.34 28.70
N ILE A 175 21.73 0.00 28.20
CA ILE A 175 20.60 0.48 29.03
C ILE A 175 20.04 -0.65 29.94
N GLY A 176 20.32 -1.93 29.65
CA GLY A 176 19.80 -3.10 30.38
C GLY A 176 20.69 -3.66 31.49
N VAL A 177 21.82 -3.03 31.84
CA VAL A 177 22.82 -3.61 32.77
C VAL A 177 22.37 -3.61 34.24
N ASP A 178 21.31 -2.88 34.61
CA ASP A 178 20.73 -2.87 35.96
C ASP A 178 19.53 -3.81 36.14
N GLY A 179 19.72 -5.11 35.87
CA GLY A 179 19.00 -6.21 36.56
C GLY A 179 17.47 -6.19 36.64
N ILE A 180 16.76 -5.42 35.81
CA ILE A 180 15.29 -5.35 35.81
C ILE A 180 14.79 -5.44 34.36
N SER A 181 14.20 -6.61 34.08
CA SER A 181 13.26 -6.91 32.99
C SER A 181 13.84 -7.16 31.59
N LEU A 182 13.82 -8.44 31.21
CA LEU A 182 13.73 -8.96 29.83
C LEU A 182 12.39 -8.57 29.19
N THR A 183 12.07 -7.28 29.13
CA THR A 183 10.97 -6.77 28.32
C THR A 183 11.56 -6.23 27.04
N ASN A 184 11.49 -7.03 25.98
CA ASN A 184 11.61 -6.69 24.55
C ASN A 184 12.14 -5.27 24.24
N ASP A 185 13.39 -4.95 24.55
CA ASP A 185 14.01 -3.70 24.11
C ASP A 185 14.15 -3.66 22.57
N ASP A 186 14.04 -4.80 21.90
CA ASP A 186 13.86 -4.88 20.44
C ASP A 186 12.70 -4.02 19.94
N ASP A 187 11.64 -3.80 20.76
CA ASP A 187 10.50 -2.95 20.43
C ASP A 187 10.88 -1.47 20.27
N LEU A 188 11.94 -0.99 20.95
CA LEU A 188 12.35 0.42 20.89
C LEU A 188 13.04 0.76 19.56
N LEU A 189 14.00 -0.07 19.12
CA LEU A 189 14.59 0.07 17.78
C LEU A 189 13.53 -0.11 16.69
N ASP A 190 12.60 -1.06 16.87
CA ASP A 190 11.52 -1.27 15.91
C ASP A 190 10.60 -0.05 15.78
N ARG A 191 10.28 0.60 16.91
CA ARG A 191 9.49 1.84 16.92
C ARG A 191 10.23 3.01 16.27
N ASP A 192 11.53 3.17 16.53
CA ASP A 192 12.31 4.26 15.96
C ASP A 192 12.39 4.15 14.42
N VAL A 193 12.72 2.97 13.88
CA VAL A 193 12.80 2.78 12.42
C VAL A 193 11.41 2.86 11.77
N SER A 194 10.38 2.28 12.41
CA SER A 194 8.98 2.41 11.97
C SER A 194 8.57 3.87 11.88
N TRP A 195 8.88 4.66 12.91
CA TRP A 195 8.49 6.05 13.01
C TRP A 195 9.19 6.91 11.98
N THR A 196 10.51 6.79 11.82
CA THR A 196 11.28 7.51 10.79
C THR A 196 10.71 7.25 9.39
N ARG A 197 10.45 5.97 9.05
CA ARG A 197 9.85 5.58 7.76
C ARG A 197 8.44 6.14 7.57
N GLN A 198 7.60 6.07 8.61
CA GLN A 198 6.24 6.61 8.55
C GLN A 198 6.24 8.13 8.39
N ASP A 199 7.15 8.85 9.05
CA ASP A 199 7.32 10.30 8.93
C ASP A 199 7.75 10.69 7.51
N GLU A 200 8.70 9.96 6.91
CA GLU A 200 9.10 10.18 5.52
C GLU A 200 7.98 9.93 4.51
N ARG A 201 7.21 8.85 4.69
CA ARG A 201 6.02 8.57 3.86
C ARG A 201 4.96 9.64 4.02
N GLN A 202 4.72 10.09 5.24
CA GLN A 202 3.80 11.15 5.54
C GLN A 202 4.22 12.50 4.93
N ARG A 203 5.52 12.81 4.87
CA ARG A 203 6.07 13.98 4.15
C ARG A 203 5.91 13.88 2.64
N LYS A 204 5.85 12.67 2.09
CA LYS A 204 5.56 12.42 0.67
C LYS A 204 4.06 12.41 0.36
N GLY A 205 3.22 12.76 1.34
CA GLY A 205 1.77 12.80 1.19
C GLY A 205 1.08 11.44 1.28
N TYR A 206 1.72 10.40 1.82
CA TYR A 206 1.05 9.13 2.08
C TYR A 206 0.32 9.13 3.43
N VAL A 207 -0.75 8.34 3.52
CA VAL A 207 -1.48 8.08 4.76
C VAL A 207 -0.92 6.80 5.39
N THR A 208 -0.82 6.75 6.72
CA THR A 208 -0.35 5.53 7.39
C THR A 208 -1.40 4.42 7.29
N PRO A 209 -1.00 3.13 7.28
CA PRO A 209 -1.95 2.01 7.31
C PRO A 209 -2.87 2.06 8.53
N LEU A 210 -2.35 2.49 9.68
CA LEU A 210 -3.13 2.66 10.91
C LEU A 210 -4.22 3.74 10.75
N ASP A 211 -3.84 4.95 10.31
CA ASP A 211 -4.80 6.04 10.10
C ASP A 211 -5.88 5.64 9.07
N SER A 212 -5.47 4.92 8.03
CA SER A 212 -6.38 4.45 6.98
C SER A 212 -7.36 3.41 7.50
N THR A 213 -6.87 2.45 8.29
CA THR A 213 -7.70 1.40 8.90
C THR A 213 -8.68 2.01 9.90
N LEU A 214 -8.24 2.98 10.71
CA LEU A 214 -9.12 3.70 11.62
C LEU A 214 -10.19 4.48 10.87
N PHE A 215 -9.83 5.25 9.84
CA PHE A 215 -10.78 6.01 9.03
C PHE A 215 -11.81 5.12 8.33
N LEU A 216 -11.38 4.03 7.68
CA LEU A 216 -12.31 3.12 7.01
C LEU A 216 -13.17 2.33 8.01
N GLY A 217 -12.60 1.95 9.16
CA GLY A 217 -13.32 1.30 10.24
C GLY A 217 -14.42 2.17 10.81
N THR A 218 -14.11 3.45 11.13
CA THR A 218 -15.10 4.40 11.64
C THR A 218 -16.17 4.71 10.61
N ALA A 219 -15.83 4.88 9.33
CA ALA A 219 -16.81 5.07 8.26
C ALA A 219 -17.76 3.86 8.14
N ARG A 220 -17.24 2.64 8.26
CA ARG A 220 -18.03 1.42 8.17
C ARG A 220 -18.97 1.21 9.37
N GLU A 221 -18.53 1.58 10.57
CA GLU A 221 -19.26 1.32 11.82
C GLU A 221 -20.18 2.47 12.26
N ALA A 222 -19.94 3.69 11.78
CA ALA A 222 -20.77 4.85 12.09
C ALA A 222 -22.22 4.65 11.63
N SER A 223 -23.17 5.25 12.33
CA SER A 223 -24.55 5.31 11.85
C SER A 223 -24.67 6.31 10.71
N ILE A 224 -25.61 6.09 9.78
CA ILE A 224 -25.87 7.02 8.67
C ILE A 224 -26.25 8.40 9.21
N ASP A 225 -27.05 8.47 10.28
CA ASP A 225 -27.46 9.73 10.90
C ASP A 225 -26.26 10.52 11.44
N ASP A 226 -25.29 9.84 12.08
CA ASP A 226 -24.06 10.48 12.58
C ASP A 226 -23.19 11.01 11.43
N LEU A 227 -23.14 10.27 10.31
CA LEU A 227 -22.42 10.70 9.10
C LEU A 227 -23.10 11.91 8.44
N LEU A 228 -24.44 11.95 8.40
CA LEU A 228 -25.20 13.05 7.83
C LEU A 228 -25.09 14.34 8.65
N ILE A 229 -25.02 14.27 9.98
CA ILE A 229 -24.93 15.45 10.85
C ILE A 229 -23.49 15.99 10.94
N ARG A 230 -22.48 15.22 10.49
CA ARG A 230 -21.07 15.61 10.55
C ARG A 230 -20.80 16.89 9.75
N ALA A 231 -20.30 17.90 10.45
CA ALA A 231 -20.02 19.24 9.92
C ALA A 231 -18.52 19.56 9.80
N VAL A 232 -17.64 18.68 10.28
CA VAL A 232 -16.18 18.90 10.24
C VAL A 232 -15.46 17.60 9.93
N TYR A 233 -14.25 17.71 9.38
CA TYR A 233 -13.35 16.58 9.23
C TYR A 233 -13.03 15.90 10.57
N ASP A 234 -12.76 14.61 10.54
CA ASP A 234 -12.05 13.95 11.63
C ASP A 234 -10.62 14.53 11.76
N ASP A 235 -9.98 14.27 12.89
CA ASP A 235 -8.67 14.87 13.20
C ASP A 235 -7.56 14.41 12.23
N GLY A 236 -7.63 13.15 11.77
CA GLY A 236 -6.69 12.57 10.81
C GLY A 236 -6.79 13.23 9.45
N SER A 237 -8.01 13.29 8.89
CA SER A 237 -8.30 13.98 7.63
C SER A 237 -7.89 15.45 7.69
N ARG A 238 -8.24 16.15 8.80
CA ARG A 238 -7.89 17.57 8.98
C ARG A 238 -6.38 17.78 9.01
N ARG A 239 -5.63 16.93 9.71
CA ARG A 239 -4.16 17.02 9.80
C ARG A 239 -3.52 16.83 8.43
N TYR A 240 -3.98 15.84 7.67
CA TYR A 240 -3.47 15.55 6.34
C TYR A 240 -3.73 16.71 5.36
N LEU A 241 -4.99 17.16 5.25
CA LEU A 241 -5.39 18.19 4.29
C LEU A 241 -4.73 19.55 4.59
N ARG A 242 -4.58 19.91 5.87
CA ARG A 242 -3.82 21.12 6.25
C ARG A 242 -2.36 21.06 5.85
N ARG A 243 -1.73 19.88 5.94
CA ARG A 243 -0.33 19.71 5.53
C ARG A 243 -0.18 19.89 4.03
N LEU A 244 -1.06 19.26 3.24
CA LEU A 244 -1.04 19.38 1.78
C LEU A 244 -1.25 20.84 1.33
N GLN A 245 -2.13 21.58 2.01
CA GLN A 245 -2.30 23.02 1.79
C GLN A 245 -1.03 23.81 2.14
N ALA A 246 -0.43 23.56 3.31
CA ALA A 246 0.78 24.24 3.76
C ALA A 246 1.98 24.00 2.84
N GLU A 247 2.15 22.79 2.30
CA GLU A 247 3.21 22.46 1.34
C GLU A 247 3.06 23.20 0.00
N ARG A 248 1.83 23.50 -0.41
CA ARG A 248 1.56 24.29 -1.62
C ARG A 248 1.73 25.78 -1.42
N GLU A 249 1.46 26.28 -0.22
CA GLU A 249 1.64 27.67 0.16
C GLU A 249 3.11 28.03 0.43
N GLN A 250 3.97 27.02 0.68
CA GLN A 250 5.41 27.24 0.73
C GLN A 250 5.93 27.57 -0.68
N PRO A 251 6.62 28.72 -0.87
CA PRO A 251 7.34 28.97 -2.11
C PRO A 251 8.39 27.86 -2.30
N PRO A 252 8.74 27.50 -3.55
CA PRO A 252 9.86 26.60 -3.80
C PRO A 252 11.08 27.22 -3.15
N THR A 253 11.47 26.69 -1.99
CA THR A 253 12.70 27.09 -1.33
C THR A 253 13.81 26.56 -2.22
N ASP A 254 14.59 27.49 -2.77
CA ASP A 254 15.84 27.21 -3.45
C ASP A 254 16.57 26.08 -2.72
N GLY A 255 16.93 25.03 -3.46
CA GLY A 255 17.72 23.90 -2.98
C GLY A 255 19.15 24.31 -2.63
N LYS A 256 19.31 25.14 -1.59
CA LYS A 256 20.60 25.62 -1.07
C LYS A 256 20.80 25.39 0.43
N ASP A 257 19.79 25.02 1.20
CA ASP A 257 19.95 24.86 2.65
C ASP A 257 20.04 23.40 3.14
N ARG A 258 20.52 22.48 2.28
CA ARG A 258 20.95 21.12 2.71
C ARG A 258 22.45 20.86 2.57
N ALA A 259 23.28 21.91 2.53
CA ALA A 259 24.73 21.76 2.57
C ALA A 259 25.38 22.74 3.56
N THR A 260 25.33 22.39 4.85
CA THR A 260 26.37 22.75 5.82
C THR A 260 26.55 21.49 6.67
N THR A 261 27.63 20.72 6.59
CA THR A 261 29.05 21.07 6.63
C THR A 261 29.89 19.98 5.95
N SER A 262 30.58 20.31 4.87
CA SER A 262 31.88 19.72 4.55
C SER A 262 32.61 20.70 3.65
N THR A 263 33.79 21.11 4.10
CA THR A 263 34.63 22.08 3.41
C THR A 263 35.52 21.29 2.47
N ASP A 264 35.23 21.31 1.17
CA ASP A 264 36.17 20.84 0.15
C ASP A 264 36.12 21.76 -1.08
N PRO A 265 37.17 22.56 -1.35
CA PRO A 265 37.13 23.58 -2.38
C PRO A 265 37.84 23.10 -3.65
N HIS A 266 37.30 22.13 -4.40
CA HIS A 266 37.69 21.90 -5.80
C HIS A 266 36.68 21.00 -6.54
N LEU A 267 35.68 21.61 -7.18
CA LEU A 267 35.06 21.08 -8.41
C LEU A 267 34.25 22.20 -9.05
N GLU A 268 34.78 22.75 -10.15
CA GLU A 268 34.10 23.72 -11.00
C GLU A 268 32.85 23.06 -11.61
N THR A 269 31.68 23.62 -11.28
CA THR A 269 30.40 23.32 -11.90
C THR A 269 30.44 23.65 -13.39
N ARG A 270 30.54 22.61 -14.23
CA ARG A 270 30.12 22.66 -15.63
C ARG A 270 28.60 22.55 -15.63
N GLY A 271 27.92 23.64 -16.00
CA GLY A 271 26.47 23.63 -16.15
C GLY A 271 26.09 22.71 -17.31
N ASP A 272 25.48 21.57 -16.99
CA ASP A 272 24.80 20.74 -17.96
C ASP A 272 23.29 21.00 -17.88
N GLU A 273 22.78 21.43 -19.03
CA GLU A 273 21.38 21.62 -19.37
C GLU A 273 20.61 20.31 -19.15
N VAL A 274 19.44 20.39 -18.50
CA VAL A 274 18.47 19.28 -18.44
C VAL A 274 18.10 18.90 -19.89
N PRO A 275 18.43 17.68 -20.38
CA PRO A 275 18.15 17.33 -21.76
C PRO A 275 16.64 17.18 -21.96
N ALA A 276 16.14 17.73 -23.08
CA ALA A 276 14.76 17.59 -23.51
C ALA A 276 14.38 16.09 -23.66
N ARG A 277 13.12 15.75 -23.33
CA ARG A 277 12.56 14.39 -23.51
C ARG A 277 12.64 13.98 -24.99
N ASP A 278 13.57 13.07 -25.31
CA ASP A 278 13.78 12.48 -26.64
C ASP A 278 12.82 11.30 -26.94
N GLU A 279 12.57 11.00 -28.23
CA GLU A 279 11.79 9.86 -28.76
C GLU A 279 12.21 8.48 -28.21
N VAL A 280 13.45 8.35 -27.73
CA VAL A 280 14.00 7.11 -27.13
C VAL A 280 13.38 6.82 -25.75
N TRP A 281 12.97 7.86 -25.02
CA TRP A 281 12.27 7.73 -23.73
C TRP A 281 10.87 7.17 -23.93
N ASP A 282 10.21 7.54 -25.02
CA ASP A 282 8.88 7.04 -25.39
C ASP A 282 8.90 5.55 -25.78
N GLU A 283 10.01 5.05 -26.35
CA GLU A 283 10.19 3.63 -26.66
C GLU A 283 10.39 2.78 -25.39
N LEU A 284 11.18 3.26 -24.43
CA LEU A 284 11.31 2.61 -23.12
C LEU A 284 10.01 2.68 -22.31
N ASP A 285 9.33 3.83 -22.32
CA ASP A 285 8.03 3.99 -21.69
C ASP A 285 7.00 3.03 -22.31
N SER A 286 6.96 2.90 -23.64
CA SER A 286 6.07 1.95 -24.33
C SER A 286 6.39 0.50 -23.97
N LEU A 287 7.66 0.16 -23.80
CA LEU A 287 8.09 -1.19 -23.42
C LEU A 287 7.68 -1.51 -21.97
N LEU A 288 7.87 -0.58 -21.03
CA LEU A 288 7.46 -0.73 -19.63
C LEU A 288 5.92 -0.65 -19.46
N GLU A 289 5.22 0.17 -20.24
CA GLU A 289 3.75 0.24 -20.29
C GLU A 289 3.16 -1.07 -20.84
N SER A 290 3.75 -1.66 -21.90
CA SER A 290 3.32 -2.95 -22.46
C SER A 290 3.42 -4.12 -21.48
N ARG A 291 4.22 -3.94 -20.43
CA ARG A 291 4.45 -4.90 -19.33
C ARG A 291 3.78 -4.48 -18.02
N HIS A 292 3.01 -3.38 -18.01
CA HIS A 292 2.34 -2.83 -16.81
C HIS A 292 3.26 -2.41 -15.66
N ILE A 293 4.53 -2.12 -15.95
CA ILE A 293 5.56 -1.78 -14.94
C ILE A 293 5.48 -0.31 -14.52
N LEU A 294 5.18 0.61 -15.45
CA LEU A 294 5.14 2.06 -15.17
C LEU A 294 3.99 2.48 -14.25
N VAL A 295 4.35 3.06 -13.10
CA VAL A 295 3.48 3.78 -12.16
C VAL A 295 3.71 5.28 -12.33
N ARG A 296 2.88 5.96 -13.13
CA ARG A 296 2.95 7.43 -13.22
C ARG A 296 2.22 8.09 -12.02
N ALA A 297 2.93 8.85 -11.21
CA ALA A 297 2.36 9.74 -10.18
C ALA A 297 1.97 11.14 -10.73
N PRO A 298 1.11 11.94 -10.07
CA PRO A 298 -0.09 11.57 -9.33
C PRO A 298 -1.36 11.72 -10.19
N VAL A 299 -2.48 11.25 -9.62
CA VAL A 299 -3.88 11.22 -10.11
C VAL A 299 -4.34 12.45 -10.93
N GLN A 300 -3.75 13.63 -10.73
CA GLN A 300 -4.12 14.88 -11.38
C GLN A 300 -4.08 14.83 -12.92
N ALA A 301 -3.13 14.10 -13.52
CA ALA A 301 -2.95 14.07 -14.97
C ALA A 301 -3.82 13.02 -15.70
N ARG A 302 -4.45 12.08 -14.98
CA ARG A 302 -5.18 10.93 -15.58
C ARG A 302 -6.70 10.97 -15.38
N LEU A 303 -7.24 12.08 -14.87
CA LEU A 303 -8.69 12.31 -14.76
C LEU A 303 -9.40 12.50 -16.12
N ALA A 304 -8.65 12.57 -17.23
CA ALA A 304 -9.14 12.83 -18.59
C ALA A 304 -9.30 11.55 -19.47
N GLY A 305 -9.83 10.47 -18.92
CA GLY A 305 -10.25 9.30 -19.73
C GLY A 305 -11.48 9.58 -20.62
N PRO A 306 -11.69 8.83 -21.72
CA PRO A 306 -12.67 9.17 -22.75
C PRO A 306 -14.11 9.18 -22.22
N ALA A 307 -14.82 10.26 -22.55
CA ALA A 307 -16.16 10.59 -22.10
C ALA A 307 -17.22 9.61 -22.66
N GLY A 308 -17.75 8.75 -21.79
CA GLY A 308 -18.96 7.97 -22.04
C GLY A 308 -20.23 8.70 -21.54
N PRO A 309 -21.40 8.48 -22.18
CA PRO A 309 -22.60 9.32 -21.99
C PRO A 309 -23.32 9.20 -20.63
N THR A 310 -23.02 8.22 -19.78
CA THR A 310 -23.52 8.14 -18.37
C THR A 310 -22.48 8.53 -17.32
N GLN A 311 -21.31 9.07 -17.72
CA GLN A 311 -20.23 9.34 -16.77
C GLN A 311 -20.46 10.61 -15.93
N ASN A 312 -20.71 10.35 -14.64
CA ASN A 312 -20.26 11.06 -13.44
C ASN A 312 -20.92 12.40 -13.07
N ARG A 313 -21.99 12.30 -12.26
CA ARG A 313 -22.57 13.42 -11.50
C ARG A 313 -21.49 14.18 -10.73
N LEU A 314 -20.58 13.50 -10.01
CA LEU A 314 -19.44 14.17 -9.35
C LEU A 314 -18.53 14.91 -10.33
N ARG A 315 -18.25 14.39 -11.54
CA ARG A 315 -17.44 15.14 -12.53
C ARG A 315 -18.16 16.38 -13.02
N LYS A 316 -19.48 16.32 -13.23
CA LYS A 316 -20.27 17.50 -13.60
C LYS A 316 -20.24 18.55 -12.48
N LEU A 317 -20.41 18.11 -11.23
CA LEU A 317 -20.35 18.99 -10.06
C LEU A 317 -18.96 19.62 -9.89
N LEU A 318 -17.87 18.84 -10.05
CA LEU A 318 -16.51 19.37 -10.00
C LEU A 318 -16.22 20.34 -11.16
N ALA A 319 -16.73 20.08 -12.37
CA ALA A 319 -16.58 21.00 -13.50
C ALA A 319 -17.34 22.32 -13.29
N ALA A 320 -18.55 22.26 -12.72
CA ALA A 320 -19.29 23.45 -12.32
C ALA A 320 -18.55 24.23 -11.22
N LEU A 321 -18.06 23.53 -10.20
CA LEU A 321 -17.30 24.12 -9.10
C LEU A 321 -15.96 24.72 -9.56
N ALA A 322 -15.27 24.10 -10.53
CA ALA A 322 -14.05 24.63 -11.13
C ALA A 322 -14.28 25.98 -11.82
N SER A 323 -15.48 26.17 -12.40
CA SER A 323 -15.85 27.40 -13.10
C SER A 323 -16.24 28.52 -12.14
N ASP A 324 -16.88 28.18 -11.01
CA ASP A 324 -17.39 29.16 -10.04
C ASP A 324 -16.40 29.48 -8.91
N SER A 325 -15.71 28.48 -8.38
CA SER A 325 -14.81 28.61 -7.23
C SER A 325 -13.59 27.67 -7.35
N PRO A 326 -12.52 28.09 -8.06
CA PRO A 326 -11.35 27.25 -8.34
C PRO A 326 -10.65 26.72 -7.09
N LEU A 327 -10.57 27.52 -6.02
CA LEU A 327 -9.94 27.12 -4.76
C LEU A 327 -10.70 26.00 -4.04
N VAL A 328 -12.04 26.07 -4.03
CA VAL A 328 -12.89 25.03 -3.44
C VAL A 328 -12.78 23.75 -4.28
N CYS A 329 -12.80 23.87 -5.61
CA CYS A 329 -12.58 22.72 -6.50
C CYS A 329 -11.24 22.04 -6.22
N GLN A 330 -10.18 22.83 -6.05
CA GLN A 330 -8.86 22.30 -5.71
C GLN A 330 -8.87 21.55 -4.37
N ALA A 331 -9.53 22.08 -3.34
CA ALA A 331 -9.68 21.38 -2.06
C ALA A 331 -10.39 20.02 -2.22
N ARG A 332 -11.40 19.93 -3.10
CA ARG A 332 -12.07 18.65 -3.39
C ARG A 332 -11.19 17.67 -4.16
N LEU A 333 -10.33 18.15 -5.05
CA LEU A 333 -9.33 17.30 -5.70
C LEU A 333 -8.29 16.77 -4.70
N ASP A 334 -7.90 17.59 -3.73
CA ASP A 334 -6.99 17.22 -2.65
C ASP A 334 -7.61 16.14 -1.75
N GLU A 335 -8.91 16.22 -1.47
CA GLU A 335 -9.66 15.16 -0.79
C GLU A 335 -9.69 13.84 -1.58
N ILE A 336 -9.83 13.90 -2.91
CA ILE A 336 -9.79 12.67 -3.73
C ILE A 336 -8.41 12.02 -3.65
N VAL A 337 -7.32 12.81 -3.65
CA VAL A 337 -5.96 12.30 -3.47
C VAL A 337 -5.81 11.64 -2.10
N TYR A 338 -6.27 12.32 -1.04
CA TYR A 338 -6.27 11.78 0.32
C TYR A 338 -7.01 10.44 0.39
N LEU A 339 -8.26 10.39 -0.07
CA LEU A 339 -9.10 9.19 -0.03
C LEU A 339 -8.53 8.05 -0.88
N SER A 340 -7.88 8.38 -2.01
CA SER A 340 -7.21 7.37 -2.84
C SER A 340 -6.05 6.75 -2.09
N ASN A 341 -5.26 7.56 -1.38
CA ASN A 341 -4.18 7.07 -0.53
C ASN A 341 -4.73 6.21 0.61
N VAL A 342 -5.81 6.63 1.27
CA VAL A 342 -6.51 5.83 2.30
C VAL A 342 -6.91 4.46 1.77
N LEU A 343 -7.47 4.37 0.55
CA LEU A 343 -7.84 3.08 -0.03
C LEU A 343 -6.62 2.20 -0.35
N VAL A 344 -5.54 2.80 -0.88
CA VAL A 344 -4.30 2.08 -1.19
C VAL A 344 -3.63 1.49 0.06
N SER A 345 -3.65 2.21 1.18
CA SER A 345 -3.02 1.75 2.44
C SER A 345 -3.96 0.99 3.37
N GLY A 346 -5.27 1.16 3.26
CA GLY A 346 -6.24 0.68 4.26
C GLY A 346 -7.09 -0.53 3.85
N THR A 347 -7.19 -0.88 2.56
CA THR A 347 -8.09 -1.96 2.12
C THR A 347 -7.61 -2.70 0.89
N ASP A 348 -8.18 -3.88 0.69
CA ASP A 348 -7.95 -4.75 -0.47
C ASP A 348 -9.21 -4.81 -1.34
N VAL A 349 -9.03 -5.12 -2.62
CA VAL A 349 -10.08 -5.36 -3.60
C VAL A 349 -9.80 -6.66 -4.36
N GLN A 350 -10.74 -7.61 -4.30
CA GLN A 350 -10.63 -8.91 -4.99
C GLN A 350 -9.35 -9.69 -4.67
N GLY A 351 -8.90 -9.65 -3.41
CA GLY A 351 -7.72 -10.39 -2.93
C GLY A 351 -6.37 -9.73 -3.22
N GLY A 352 -6.35 -8.47 -3.66
CA GLY A 352 -5.12 -7.71 -3.84
C GLY A 352 -5.26 -6.25 -3.42
N ARG A 353 -4.14 -5.55 -3.25
CA ARG A 353 -4.13 -4.13 -2.92
C ARG A 353 -4.60 -3.27 -4.08
N PHE A 354 -5.21 -2.14 -3.75
CA PHE A 354 -5.51 -1.12 -4.74
C PHE A 354 -4.25 -0.58 -5.41
N VAL A 355 -4.28 -0.51 -6.75
CA VAL A 355 -3.36 0.35 -7.51
C VAL A 355 -3.91 1.79 -7.48
N GLU A 356 -3.06 2.82 -7.53
CA GLU A 356 -3.48 4.23 -7.42
C GLU A 356 -4.60 4.62 -8.39
N GLU A 357 -4.52 4.22 -9.66
CA GLU A 357 -5.57 4.51 -10.65
C GLU A 357 -6.88 3.78 -10.31
N GLU A 358 -6.76 2.56 -9.78
CA GLU A 358 -7.88 1.75 -9.33
C GLU A 358 -8.56 2.37 -8.11
N ALA A 359 -7.76 2.87 -7.16
CA ALA A 359 -8.22 3.57 -5.96
C ALA A 359 -8.93 4.87 -6.32
N ALA A 360 -8.36 5.70 -7.20
CA ALA A 360 -8.99 6.95 -7.61
C ALA A 360 -10.38 6.69 -8.22
N LYS A 361 -10.50 5.72 -9.13
CA LYS A 361 -11.80 5.34 -9.72
C LYS A 361 -12.78 4.81 -8.66
N ALA A 362 -12.30 4.03 -7.68
CA ALA A 362 -13.10 3.55 -6.55
C ALA A 362 -13.59 4.70 -5.67
N VAL A 363 -12.73 5.67 -5.33
CA VAL A 363 -13.12 6.89 -4.61
C VAL A 363 -14.21 7.64 -5.36
N TYR A 364 -14.05 7.86 -6.68
CA TYR A 364 -15.07 8.52 -7.48
C TYR A 364 -16.43 7.80 -7.42
N ALA A 365 -16.43 6.47 -7.56
CA ALA A 365 -17.64 5.66 -7.47
C ALA A 365 -18.28 5.73 -6.07
N THR A 366 -17.46 5.62 -5.02
CA THR A 366 -17.91 5.69 -3.62
C THR A 366 -18.50 7.06 -3.29
N CYS A 367 -17.83 8.15 -3.69
CA CYS A 367 -18.35 9.50 -3.49
C CYS A 367 -19.62 9.74 -4.30
N ASN A 368 -19.70 9.26 -5.56
CA ASN A 368 -20.93 9.33 -6.35
C ASN A 368 -22.09 8.63 -5.63
N LEU A 369 -21.84 7.46 -5.07
CA LEU A 369 -22.84 6.68 -4.34
C LEU A 369 -23.33 7.43 -3.10
N GLY A 370 -22.42 8.01 -2.31
CA GLY A 370 -22.78 8.81 -1.13
C GLY A 370 -23.58 10.07 -1.49
N ILE A 371 -23.19 10.77 -2.57
CA ILE A 371 -23.94 11.93 -3.09
C ILE A 371 -25.34 11.50 -3.55
N ASP A 372 -25.45 10.41 -4.31
CA ASP A 372 -26.74 9.89 -4.77
C ASP A 372 -27.65 9.48 -3.60
N PHE A 373 -27.08 8.91 -2.54
CA PHE A 373 -27.82 8.60 -1.32
C PHE A 373 -28.34 9.86 -0.61
N CYS A 374 -27.50 10.86 -0.39
CA CYS A 374 -27.92 12.12 0.24
C CYS A 374 -29.03 12.82 -0.54
N LEU A 375 -29.01 12.75 -1.88
CA LEU A 375 -30.06 13.31 -2.72
C LEU A 375 -31.43 12.63 -2.58
N VAL A 376 -31.43 11.33 -2.28
CA VAL A 376 -32.65 10.55 -2.10
C VAL A 376 -33.27 10.84 -0.73
N GLU A 377 -32.43 11.00 0.30
CA GLU A 377 -32.87 11.27 1.68
C GLU A 377 -33.24 12.75 1.90
N GLU A 378 -32.45 13.69 1.36
CA GLU A 378 -32.71 15.12 1.41
C GLU A 378 -32.96 15.67 0.00
N PRO A 379 -34.23 15.82 -0.43
CA PRO A 379 -34.53 16.38 -1.74
C PRO A 379 -34.17 17.87 -1.75
N PHE A 380 -33.06 18.21 -2.42
CA PHE A 380 -32.68 19.59 -2.69
C PHE A 380 -33.58 20.19 -3.78
N ASP A 381 -33.93 21.47 -3.62
CA ASP A 381 -34.75 22.22 -4.60
C ASP A 381 -34.03 22.41 -5.96
N SER A 382 -32.70 22.35 -5.99
CA SER A 382 -31.89 22.43 -7.20
C SER A 382 -30.51 21.75 -7.05
N GLU A 383 -29.86 21.39 -8.16
CA GLU A 383 -28.47 20.90 -8.15
C GLU A 383 -27.48 21.95 -7.60
N ASP A 384 -27.76 23.24 -7.81
CA ASP A 384 -26.94 24.33 -7.27
C ASP A 384 -27.02 24.41 -5.74
N ALA A 385 -28.21 24.18 -5.16
CA ALA A 385 -28.37 24.12 -3.70
C ALA A 385 -27.60 22.93 -3.08
N MET A 386 -27.45 21.83 -3.83
CA MET A 386 -26.62 20.70 -3.42
C MET A 386 -25.12 21.04 -3.48
N VAL A 387 -24.64 21.71 -4.54
CA VAL A 387 -23.24 22.16 -4.62
C VAL A 387 -22.90 23.05 -3.42
N ASP A 388 -23.78 23.99 -3.10
CA ASP A 388 -23.62 24.90 -1.96
C ASP A 388 -23.61 24.16 -0.61
N SER A 389 -24.55 23.24 -0.39
CA SER A 389 -24.67 22.54 0.89
C SER A 389 -23.63 21.45 1.12
N PHE A 390 -23.16 20.77 0.06
CA PHE A 390 -22.35 19.55 0.20
C PHE A 390 -20.90 19.75 -0.24
N LEU A 391 -20.66 20.50 -1.31
CA LEU A 391 -19.32 20.64 -1.91
C LEU A 391 -18.62 21.95 -1.58
N ARG A 392 -19.27 22.94 -0.98
CA ARG A 392 -18.58 24.17 -0.54
C ARG A 392 -18.10 24.15 0.90
N GLU A 393 -18.78 23.41 1.77
CA GLU A 393 -18.43 23.31 3.18
C GLU A 393 -17.64 22.03 3.49
N GLU A 394 -16.85 22.04 4.56
CA GLU A 394 -16.27 20.82 5.11
C GLU A 394 -17.42 19.96 5.70
N PRO A 395 -17.41 18.61 5.57
CA PRO A 395 -16.30 17.76 5.14
C PRO A 395 -16.32 17.39 3.64
N GLY A 396 -17.09 18.09 2.79
CA GLY A 396 -17.00 17.92 1.33
C GLY A 396 -17.14 16.48 0.82
N LEU A 397 -16.18 16.06 -0.01
CA LEU A 397 -16.14 14.71 -0.58
C LEU A 397 -15.74 13.64 0.43
N VAL A 398 -15.06 13.99 1.53
CA VAL A 398 -14.78 13.04 2.61
C VAL A 398 -16.08 12.52 3.19
N LYS A 399 -17.07 13.40 3.43
CA LYS A 399 -18.41 12.99 3.89
C LYS A 399 -19.12 12.07 2.90
N ALA A 400 -19.10 12.43 1.61
CA ALA A 400 -19.70 11.58 0.57
C ALA A 400 -19.04 10.21 0.52
N PHE A 401 -17.72 10.18 0.65
CA PHE A 401 -16.98 8.93 0.69
C PHE A 401 -17.37 8.10 1.90
N GLU A 402 -17.40 8.66 3.11
CA GLU A 402 -17.76 7.91 4.33
C GLU A 402 -19.16 7.30 4.22
N ILE A 403 -20.13 8.05 3.71
CA ILE A 403 -21.51 7.56 3.48
C ILE A 403 -21.51 6.45 2.43
N GLY A 404 -20.87 6.66 1.27
CA GLY A 404 -20.79 5.65 0.23
C GLY A 404 -20.07 4.38 0.71
N TYR A 405 -19.00 4.54 1.48
CA TYR A 405 -18.19 3.46 2.03
C TYR A 405 -18.97 2.66 3.08
N HIS A 406 -19.74 3.36 3.93
CA HIS A 406 -20.68 2.73 4.85
C HIS A 406 -21.69 1.85 4.11
N LEU A 407 -22.31 2.37 3.04
CA LEU A 407 -23.32 1.65 2.27
C LEU A 407 -22.78 0.38 1.59
N ILE A 408 -21.62 0.46 0.94
CA ILE A 408 -20.98 -0.73 0.34
C ILE A 408 -20.47 -1.69 1.43
N GLY A 409 -20.02 -1.17 2.57
CA GLY A 409 -19.52 -1.95 3.71
C GLY A 409 -20.58 -2.86 4.36
N GLN A 410 -21.87 -2.61 4.11
CA GLN A 410 -22.97 -3.49 4.56
C GLN A 410 -23.18 -4.71 3.65
N LEU A 411 -22.66 -4.70 2.42
CA LEU A 411 -22.92 -5.77 1.44
C LEU A 411 -22.34 -7.13 1.84
N PRO A 412 -21.11 -7.24 2.39
CA PRO A 412 -20.55 -8.53 2.80
C PRO A 412 -21.45 -9.23 3.84
N ALA A 413 -21.91 -8.49 4.85
CA ALA A 413 -22.81 -9.02 5.87
C ALA A 413 -24.13 -9.53 5.28
N LYS A 414 -24.72 -8.76 4.35
CA LYS A 414 -25.97 -9.15 3.67
C LYS A 414 -25.77 -10.35 2.73
N ALA A 415 -24.66 -10.41 2.01
CA ALA A 415 -24.32 -11.52 1.12
C ALA A 415 -24.11 -12.82 1.89
N ILE A 416 -23.41 -12.75 3.02
CA ILE A 416 -23.17 -13.89 3.90
C ILE A 416 -24.46 -14.35 4.57
N ALA A 417 -25.33 -13.42 5.00
CA ALA A 417 -26.65 -13.75 5.53
C ALA A 417 -27.53 -14.45 4.48
N ALA A 418 -27.51 -13.98 3.23
CA ALA A 418 -28.23 -14.62 2.11
C ALA A 418 -27.69 -16.02 1.83
N LEU A 419 -26.36 -16.20 1.79
CA LEU A 419 -25.72 -17.52 1.65
C LEU A 419 -26.13 -18.46 2.79
N ALA A 420 -26.06 -18.00 4.04
CA ALA A 420 -26.44 -18.79 5.21
C ALA A 420 -27.92 -19.22 5.15
N ARG A 421 -28.81 -18.33 4.72
CA ARG A 421 -30.23 -18.63 4.51
C ARG A 421 -30.43 -19.74 3.48
N GLU A 422 -29.78 -19.67 2.33
CA GLU A 422 -29.94 -20.65 1.26
C GLU A 422 -29.32 -22.02 1.60
N VAL A 423 -28.12 -22.02 2.18
CA VAL A 423 -27.42 -23.23 2.63
C VAL A 423 -28.21 -23.96 3.73
N THR A 424 -28.78 -23.22 4.69
CA THR A 424 -29.57 -23.80 5.78
C THR A 424 -31.01 -24.10 5.40
N GLY A 425 -31.47 -23.60 4.24
CA GLY A 425 -32.80 -23.84 3.70
C GLY A 425 -33.02 -25.27 3.19
N PRO A 426 -34.28 -25.62 2.84
CA PRO A 426 -34.63 -26.97 2.38
C PRO A 426 -33.86 -27.41 1.13
N SER A 427 -33.65 -26.49 0.19
CA SER A 427 -32.92 -26.72 -1.07
C SER A 427 -31.43 -26.95 -0.84
N GLY A 428 -30.76 -26.04 -0.12
CA GLY A 428 -29.35 -26.19 0.23
C GLY A 428 -29.08 -27.45 1.05
N ARG A 429 -29.91 -27.77 2.05
CA ARG A 429 -29.80 -29.03 2.80
C ARG A 429 -29.95 -30.26 1.92
N ARG A 430 -30.80 -30.22 0.89
CA ARG A 430 -30.97 -31.37 -0.03
C ARG A 430 -29.72 -31.57 -0.88
N LEU A 431 -29.17 -30.50 -1.45
CA LEU A 431 -27.95 -30.54 -2.27
C LEU A 431 -26.73 -30.99 -1.44
N LEU A 432 -26.60 -30.46 -0.23
CA LEU A 432 -25.46 -30.74 0.65
C LEU A 432 -25.49 -32.13 1.32
N ARG A 433 -26.60 -32.88 1.26
CA ARG A 433 -26.65 -34.26 1.81
C ARG A 433 -25.60 -35.19 1.19
N GLY A 434 -25.23 -34.96 -0.06
CA GLY A 434 -24.18 -35.74 -0.75
C GLY A 434 -22.75 -35.35 -0.34
N HIS A 435 -22.59 -34.24 0.38
CA HIS A 435 -21.29 -33.59 0.63
C HIS A 435 -21.13 -33.18 2.11
N PRO A 436 -21.06 -34.15 3.04
CA PRO A 436 -20.98 -33.86 4.48
C PRO A 436 -19.74 -33.04 4.88
N TRP A 437 -18.64 -33.20 4.15
CA TRP A 437 -17.42 -32.42 4.37
C TRP A 437 -17.61 -30.92 4.06
N VAL A 438 -18.44 -30.58 3.06
CA VAL A 438 -18.79 -29.18 2.71
C VAL A 438 -19.66 -28.56 3.81
N GLN A 439 -20.59 -29.34 4.38
CA GLN A 439 -21.41 -28.87 5.51
C GLN A 439 -20.55 -28.54 6.74
N GLU A 440 -19.55 -29.37 7.03
CA GLU A 440 -18.64 -29.13 8.15
C GLU A 440 -17.79 -27.88 7.94
N GLN A 441 -17.22 -27.70 6.74
CA GLN A 441 -16.46 -26.48 6.40
C GLN A 441 -17.33 -25.22 6.44
N LEU A 442 -18.55 -25.27 5.89
CA LEU A 442 -19.52 -24.17 5.99
C LEU A 442 -19.86 -23.83 7.43
N GLY A 443 -20.10 -24.84 8.27
CA GLY A 443 -20.40 -24.64 9.68
C GLY A 443 -19.26 -23.95 10.43
N ARG A 444 -18.01 -24.34 10.14
CA ARG A 444 -16.82 -23.68 10.71
C ARG A 444 -16.66 -22.26 10.19
N ALA A 445 -16.75 -22.04 8.88
CA ALA A 445 -16.56 -20.72 8.27
C ALA A 445 -17.64 -19.72 8.71
N LEU A 446 -18.91 -20.12 8.71
CA LEU A 446 -20.02 -19.26 9.18
C LEU A 446 -19.95 -19.01 10.70
N GLY A 447 -19.43 -19.97 11.47
CA GLY A 447 -19.18 -19.81 12.90
C GLY A 447 -18.02 -18.85 13.19
N GLN A 448 -16.92 -18.94 12.44
CA GLN A 448 -15.76 -18.04 12.54
C GLN A 448 -16.07 -16.63 12.05
N ALA A 449 -16.93 -16.49 11.04
CA ALA A 449 -17.42 -15.21 10.52
C ALA A 449 -18.34 -14.44 11.49
N GLY A 450 -18.57 -14.94 12.72
CA GLY A 450 -19.24 -14.19 13.79
C GLY A 450 -20.77 -14.09 13.68
N LEU A 451 -21.41 -14.80 12.74
CA LEU A 451 -22.87 -14.74 12.53
C LEU A 451 -23.69 -15.26 13.71
N THR A 452 -23.07 -15.96 14.67
CA THR A 452 -23.81 -16.58 15.78
C THR A 452 -24.12 -15.63 16.94
N GLN A 453 -23.45 -14.47 17.07
CA GLN A 453 -23.79 -13.46 18.09
C GLN A 453 -23.45 -12.04 17.61
N GLY A 454 -24.43 -11.31 17.06
CA GLY A 454 -24.35 -9.83 16.98
C GLY A 454 -23.87 -9.22 15.66
N GLY A 455 -23.79 -9.96 14.55
CA GLY A 455 -23.78 -9.37 13.20
C GLY A 455 -22.50 -8.64 12.75
N GLN A 456 -21.39 -8.72 13.50
CA GLN A 456 -20.10 -8.21 13.05
C GLN A 456 -19.24 -9.33 12.46
N LEU A 457 -18.80 -9.12 11.21
CA LEU A 457 -17.79 -9.96 10.55
C LEU A 457 -16.42 -9.61 11.10
N THR A 458 -15.90 -10.45 11.99
CA THR A 458 -14.59 -10.26 12.63
C THR A 458 -13.43 -10.64 11.73
N SER A 459 -13.62 -11.48 10.71
CA SER A 459 -12.61 -11.77 9.70
C SER A 459 -13.20 -12.35 8.41
N ILE A 460 -12.73 -11.84 7.26
CA ILE A 460 -13.05 -12.32 5.90
C ILE A 460 -12.04 -13.39 5.44
N ALA A 461 -10.94 -13.58 6.19
CA ALA A 461 -9.90 -14.55 5.87
C ALA A 461 -10.49 -15.98 5.88
N GLY A 462 -10.47 -16.65 4.72
CA GLY A 462 -11.02 -18.00 4.51
C GLY A 462 -12.32 -18.06 3.71
N LEU A 463 -12.96 -16.92 3.40
CA LEU A 463 -14.17 -16.93 2.54
C LEU A 463 -13.85 -17.26 1.07
N ALA A 464 -12.65 -16.95 0.58
CA ALA A 464 -12.23 -17.29 -0.78
C ALA A 464 -12.26 -18.81 -1.00
N ASP A 465 -11.59 -19.57 -0.14
CA ASP A 465 -11.53 -21.04 -0.17
C ASP A 465 -12.93 -21.66 0.02
N LEU A 466 -13.78 -21.01 0.83
CA LEU A 466 -15.17 -21.42 0.98
C LEU A 466 -15.93 -21.33 -0.34
N PHE A 467 -15.79 -20.22 -1.09
CA PHE A 467 -16.50 -20.06 -2.36
C PHE A 467 -15.99 -21.02 -3.45
N GLU A 468 -14.70 -21.34 -3.46
CA GLU A 468 -14.16 -22.39 -4.34
C GLU A 468 -14.77 -23.77 -4.02
N THR A 469 -14.90 -24.08 -2.73
CA THR A 469 -15.53 -25.30 -2.25
C THR A 469 -17.02 -25.34 -2.59
N LEU A 470 -17.74 -24.23 -2.40
CA LEU A 470 -19.16 -24.11 -2.69
C LEU A 470 -19.46 -24.27 -4.17
N ALA A 471 -18.57 -23.79 -5.05
CA ALA A 471 -18.70 -23.92 -6.50
C ALA A 471 -18.64 -25.38 -7.00
N LEU A 472 -18.27 -26.34 -6.14
CA LEU A 472 -18.37 -27.78 -6.45
C LEU A 472 -19.79 -28.33 -6.29
N VAL A 473 -20.66 -27.64 -5.55
CA VAL A 473 -22.01 -28.10 -5.19
C VAL A 473 -23.09 -27.19 -5.78
N PHE A 474 -22.84 -25.89 -5.84
CA PHE A 474 -23.78 -24.87 -6.31
C PHE A 474 -23.31 -24.25 -7.62
N ASP A 475 -24.20 -23.53 -8.30
CA ASP A 475 -23.87 -22.77 -9.50
C ASP A 475 -22.62 -21.86 -9.30
N HIS A 476 -21.64 -22.06 -10.17
CA HIS A 476 -20.36 -21.35 -10.11
C HIS A 476 -20.53 -19.83 -10.28
N GLN A 477 -21.52 -19.35 -11.04
CA GLN A 477 -21.74 -17.92 -11.22
C GLN A 477 -22.25 -17.28 -9.94
N ASP A 478 -23.18 -17.93 -9.23
CA ASP A 478 -23.70 -17.42 -7.96
C ASP A 478 -22.61 -17.42 -6.87
N CYS A 479 -21.78 -18.47 -6.79
CA CYS A 479 -20.61 -18.46 -5.90
C CYS A 479 -19.62 -17.34 -6.25
N THR A 480 -19.38 -17.09 -7.53
CA THR A 480 -18.50 -15.99 -7.98
C THR A 480 -19.08 -14.62 -7.62
N ARG A 481 -20.39 -14.41 -7.79
CA ARG A 481 -21.08 -13.17 -7.43
C ARG A 481 -20.99 -12.92 -5.93
N LEU A 482 -21.27 -13.93 -5.11
CA LEU A 482 -21.17 -13.84 -3.66
C LEU A 482 -19.74 -13.55 -3.21
N ARG A 483 -18.73 -14.20 -3.82
CA ARG A 483 -17.32 -13.92 -3.53
C ARG A 483 -16.98 -12.46 -3.73
N ILE A 484 -17.39 -11.86 -4.86
CA ILE A 484 -17.16 -10.44 -5.17
C ILE A 484 -17.86 -9.51 -4.16
N LEU A 485 -19.04 -9.89 -3.67
CA LEU A 485 -19.79 -9.07 -2.69
C LEU A 485 -19.29 -9.23 -1.25
N CYS A 486 -18.57 -10.31 -0.96
CA CYS A 486 -17.95 -10.56 0.34
C CYS A 486 -16.54 -9.99 0.48
N ASP A 487 -15.99 -9.39 -0.58
CA ASP A 487 -14.68 -8.73 -0.52
C ASP A 487 -14.69 -7.56 0.47
N PRO A 488 -13.53 -7.19 1.06
CA PRO A 488 -13.41 -6.01 1.92
C PRO A 488 -13.87 -4.71 1.23
N TYR A 489 -13.71 -4.64 -0.08
CA TYR A 489 -14.28 -3.61 -0.95
C TYR A 489 -15.15 -4.27 -2.04
N PRO A 490 -16.47 -4.37 -1.84
CA PRO A 490 -17.38 -5.01 -2.79
C PRO A 490 -17.47 -4.28 -4.13
N CYS A 491 -17.40 -5.05 -5.22
CA CYS A 491 -17.61 -4.55 -6.58
C CYS A 491 -18.94 -5.03 -7.16
N PHE A 492 -19.41 -4.39 -8.23
CA PHE A 492 -20.62 -4.82 -8.92
C PHE A 492 -20.33 -6.08 -9.77
N PRO A 493 -21.02 -7.23 -9.54
CA PRO A 493 -20.82 -8.42 -10.35
C PRO A 493 -21.35 -8.24 -11.77
N ARG A 494 -20.48 -8.42 -12.76
CA ARG A 494 -20.78 -8.19 -14.18
C ARG A 494 -21.94 -9.00 -14.74
N SER A 495 -22.13 -10.20 -14.24
CA SER A 495 -23.22 -11.07 -14.65
C SER A 495 -24.61 -10.50 -14.29
N LEU A 496 -24.67 -9.49 -13.43
CA LEU A 496 -25.89 -8.77 -13.08
C LEU A 496 -26.06 -7.47 -13.89
N GLU A 497 -25.14 -7.18 -14.82
CA GLU A 497 -25.26 -6.05 -15.74
C GLU A 497 -26.30 -6.38 -16.82
N ALA A 498 -27.39 -5.61 -16.86
CA ALA A 498 -28.24 -5.54 -18.04
C ALA A 498 -27.60 -4.54 -19.01
N ASP A 499 -26.90 -5.04 -20.03
CA ASP A 499 -26.32 -4.29 -21.19
C ASP A 499 -26.02 -2.80 -20.90
N ALA A 500 -24.99 -2.51 -20.09
CA ALA A 500 -24.61 -1.15 -19.75
C ALA A 500 -23.24 -0.79 -20.36
N ALA A 501 -23.27 -0.02 -21.45
CA ALA A 501 -22.08 0.42 -22.19
C ALA A 501 -21.26 1.54 -21.50
N ALA A 502 -21.61 1.97 -20.29
CA ALA A 502 -21.05 3.21 -19.74
C ALA A 502 -20.99 3.30 -18.19
N SER A 503 -20.39 2.29 -17.56
CA SER A 503 -19.96 2.34 -16.14
C SER A 503 -18.48 2.70 -15.99
N LEU A 504 -18.05 3.21 -14.83
CA LEU A 504 -16.62 3.37 -14.50
C LEU A 504 -15.97 1.99 -14.44
N ARG A 505 -15.11 1.72 -15.42
CA ARG A 505 -14.33 0.50 -15.52
C ARG A 505 -12.86 0.84 -15.31
N VAL A 506 -12.21 0.14 -14.38
CA VAL A 506 -10.76 0.25 -14.17
C VAL A 506 -10.03 -0.48 -15.29
N ASP A 507 -10.55 -1.66 -15.65
CA ASP A 507 -10.15 -2.53 -16.74
C ASP A 507 -11.43 -3.22 -17.28
N THR A 508 -11.31 -3.90 -18.41
CA THR A 508 -12.21 -4.93 -18.94
C THR A 508 -12.60 -6.03 -17.96
N ARG A 509 -12.34 -5.94 -16.64
CA ARG A 509 -12.75 -6.93 -15.61
C ARG A 509 -13.52 -6.40 -14.40
N LYS A 510 -13.40 -5.12 -13.99
CA LYS A 510 -13.98 -4.62 -12.73
C LYS A 510 -14.93 -3.42 -12.94
N ARG A 511 -16.08 -3.43 -12.26
CA ARG A 511 -17.08 -2.34 -12.21
C ARG A 511 -17.36 -2.02 -10.74
N TYR A 512 -17.28 -0.74 -10.37
CA TYR A 512 -17.63 -0.28 -9.03
C TYR A 512 -19.12 0.01 -8.88
N ILE A 513 -19.58 0.05 -7.63
CA ILE A 513 -20.95 0.43 -7.28
C ILE A 513 -20.97 1.97 -7.23
N GLU A 514 -21.74 2.59 -8.12
CA GLU A 514 -21.67 4.04 -8.33
C GLU A 514 -22.91 4.79 -7.87
N ASP A 515 -24.06 4.12 -7.73
CA ASP A 515 -25.33 4.75 -7.40
C ASP A 515 -26.26 3.85 -6.57
N THR A 516 -27.33 4.44 -6.02
CA THR A 516 -28.30 3.72 -5.20
C THR A 516 -29.12 2.70 -6.00
N SER A 517 -29.15 2.81 -7.34
CA SER A 517 -29.83 1.86 -8.21
C SER A 517 -29.05 0.55 -8.32
N ASP A 518 -27.71 0.63 -8.38
CA ASP A 518 -26.83 -0.52 -8.28
C ASP A 518 -27.02 -1.24 -6.94
N LEU A 519 -27.02 -0.51 -5.83
CA LEU A 519 -27.30 -1.10 -4.51
C LEU A 519 -28.65 -1.80 -4.48
N ARG A 520 -29.72 -1.16 -4.97
CA ARG A 520 -31.06 -1.77 -5.02
C ARG A 520 -31.09 -3.05 -5.86
N ARG A 521 -30.36 -3.10 -6.97
CA ARG A 521 -30.24 -4.32 -7.80
C ARG A 521 -29.51 -5.42 -7.06
N LEU A 522 -28.40 -5.11 -6.40
CA LEU A 522 -27.63 -6.10 -5.63
C LEU A 522 -28.44 -6.66 -4.46
N LEU A 523 -29.11 -5.78 -3.70
CA LEU A 523 -29.98 -6.19 -2.60
C LEU A 523 -31.17 -7.01 -3.08
N GLY A 524 -31.83 -6.58 -4.17
CA GLY A 524 -32.92 -7.35 -4.78
C GLY A 524 -32.48 -8.73 -5.26
N TRP A 525 -31.26 -8.86 -5.81
CA TRP A 525 -30.68 -10.15 -6.16
C TRP A 525 -30.36 -11.01 -4.92
N LEU A 526 -29.78 -10.43 -3.86
CA LEU A 526 -29.52 -11.14 -2.60
C LEU A 526 -30.81 -11.63 -1.91
N ASP A 527 -31.89 -10.86 -1.98
CA ASP A 527 -33.20 -11.24 -1.45
C ASP A 527 -33.85 -12.35 -2.28
N ALA A 528 -33.64 -12.35 -3.60
CA ALA A 528 -34.16 -13.35 -4.52
C ALA A 528 -33.19 -14.53 -4.76
N LEU A 529 -32.05 -14.56 -4.08
CA LEU A 529 -31.01 -15.58 -4.28
C LEU A 529 -31.58 -16.97 -3.99
N VAL A 530 -31.49 -17.87 -4.97
CA VAL A 530 -31.79 -19.29 -4.82
C VAL A 530 -30.62 -20.04 -5.42
N LEU A 531 -29.78 -20.62 -4.56
CA LEU A 531 -28.64 -21.43 -5.02
C LEU A 531 -29.18 -22.69 -5.69
N GLN A 532 -28.88 -22.85 -6.99
CA GLN A 532 -29.26 -24.01 -7.79
C GLN A 532 -28.20 -25.10 -7.77
#